data_AF-A0A2A5JJD1-F1
#
_entry.id   AF-A0A2A5JJD1-F1
#
_cell.length_a   1.000
_cell.length_b   1.000
_cell.length_c   1.000
_cell.angle_alpha   90.00
_cell.angle_beta   90.00
_cell.angle_gamma   90.00
#
_symmetry.space_group_name_H-M   'P 1'
#
loop_
_entity.id
_entity.type
_entity.pdbx_description
1 polymer ?
#
loop_
_entity_poly.entity_id
_entity_poly.type
_entity_poly.pdbx_seq_one_letter_code
_entity_poly.pdbx_strand_id
1 'polypeptide(L)' 'GRKNWLFSNTSKGAHASAILYSLVETAKANDLVVHDYISTCLQHLVEQPDNLESLLPWNIKQAGCR' A
#
# COMPACT_ATOMS: atom_id res chain seq x y z
N GLY A 1 7.11 -25.80 -0.78
CA GLY A 1 6.99 -24.54 -0.02
C GLY A 1 7.69 -24.61 1.32
N ARG A 2 9.02 -24.42 1.36
CA ARG A 2 9.84 -24.37 2.60
C ARG A 2 10.84 -23.20 2.61
N LYS A 3 10.63 -22.20 1.75
CA LYS A 3 11.56 -21.06 1.58
C LYS A 3 10.93 -19.69 1.85
N ASN A 4 9.60 -19.60 1.99
CA ASN A 4 8.94 -18.30 2.23
C ASN A 4 8.81 -17.94 3.73
N TRP A 5 9.01 -18.89 4.64
CA TRP A 5 8.94 -18.63 6.09
C TRP A 5 10.17 -17.88 6.64
N LEU A 6 11.30 -17.89 5.92
CA LEU A 6 12.50 -17.20 6.39
C LEU A 6 12.37 -15.67 6.34
N PHE A 7 11.52 -15.14 5.44
CA PHE A 7 11.27 -13.70 5.36
C PHE A 7 10.28 -13.21 6.42
N SER A 8 9.38 -14.08 6.90
CA SER A 8 8.44 -13.76 7.97
C SER A 8 9.10 -13.60 9.35
N ASN A 9 10.30 -14.15 9.56
CA ASN A 9 11.04 -14.04 10.84
C ASN A 9 12.05 -12.88 10.88
N THR A 10 12.16 -12.09 9.82
CA THR A 10 12.99 -10.88 9.84
C THR A 10 12.12 -9.69 10.26
N SER A 11 12.62 -8.85 11.15
CA SER A 11 11.94 -7.62 11.59
C SER A 11 11.53 -6.75 10.41
N LYS A 12 12.35 -6.72 9.35
CA LYS A 12 12.03 -6.04 8.07
C LYS A 12 10.83 -6.66 7.35
N GLY A 13 10.75 -7.98 7.25
CA GLY A 13 9.62 -8.66 6.59
C GLY A 13 8.31 -8.50 7.36
N ALA A 14 8.36 -8.64 8.69
CA ALA A 14 7.20 -8.38 9.56
C ALA A 14 6.73 -6.93 9.46
N HIS A 15 7.66 -5.97 9.41
CA HIS A 15 7.34 -4.55 9.25
C HIS A 15 6.71 -4.25 7.89
N ALA A 16 7.23 -4.83 6.80
CA ALA A 16 6.64 -4.69 5.47
C ALA A 16 5.21 -5.25 5.41
N SER A 17 4.97 -6.41 6.05
CA SER A 17 3.62 -6.98 6.17
C SER A 17 2.69 -6.07 6.98
N ALA A 18 3.16 -5.51 8.11
CA ALA A 18 2.38 -4.59 8.92
C ALA A 18 1.98 -3.33 8.13
N ILE A 19 2.91 -2.73 7.37
CA ILE A 19 2.62 -1.60 6.50
C ILE A 19 1.55 -1.97 5.47
N LEU A 20 1.68 -3.13 4.81
CA LEU A 20 0.71 -3.59 3.83
C LEU A 20 -0.70 -3.73 4.44
N TYR A 21 -0.82 -4.33 5.63
CA TYR A 21 -2.10 -4.44 6.33
C TYR A 21 -2.69 -3.07 6.66
N SER A 22 -1.87 -2.11 7.13
CA SER A 22 -2.31 -0.74 7.40
C SER A 22 -2.84 -0.04 6.14
N LEU A 23 -2.20 -0.23 4.99
CA LEU A 23 -2.66 0.33 3.70
C LEU A 23 -3.98 -0.28 3.26
N VAL A 24 -4.15 -1.60 3.43
CA VAL A 24 -5.40 -2.29 3.12
C VAL A 24 -6.55 -1.79 4.00
N GLU A 25 -6.31 -1.68 5.31
CA GLU A 25 -7.28 -1.14 6.27
C GLU A 25 -7.65 0.31 5.93
N THR A 26 -6.67 1.13 5.56
CA THR A 26 -6.88 2.52 5.13
C THR A 26 -7.75 2.59 3.87
N ALA A 27 -7.46 1.78 2.85
CA ALA A 27 -8.27 1.72 1.63
C ALA A 27 -9.72 1.31 1.94
N LYS A 28 -9.91 0.28 2.78
CA LYS A 28 -11.23 -0.17 3.21
C LYS A 28 -11.99 0.90 4.00
N ALA A 29 -11.32 1.60 4.90
CA ALA A 29 -11.93 2.67 5.71
C ALA A 29 -12.38 3.88 4.87
N ASN A 30 -11.85 4.03 3.65
CA ASN A 30 -12.19 5.10 2.72
C ASN A 30 -13.02 4.60 1.52
N ASP A 31 -13.57 3.38 1.56
CA ASP A 31 -14.33 2.77 0.46
C ASP A 31 -13.57 2.76 -0.90
N LEU A 32 -12.24 2.61 -0.84
CA LEU A 32 -11.37 2.55 -2.02
C LEU A 32 -11.09 1.11 -2.44
N VAL A 33 -10.89 0.91 -3.75
CA VAL A 33 -10.43 -0.37 -4.28
C VAL A 33 -8.99 -0.58 -3.84
N VAL A 34 -8.79 -1.53 -2.92
CA VAL A 34 -7.49 -1.85 -2.29
C VAL A 34 -6.37 -2.04 -3.31
N HIS A 35 -6.65 -2.75 -4.41
CA HIS A 35 -5.66 -3.01 -5.46
C HIS A 35 -5.18 -1.73 -6.16
N ASP A 36 -6.12 -0.86 -6.53
CA ASP A 36 -5.83 0.42 -7.19
C ASP A 36 -5.05 1.34 -6.25
N TYR A 37 -5.51 1.47 -5.00
CA TYR A 37 -4.86 2.27 -3.96
C TYR A 37 -3.40 1.86 -3.74
N ILE A 38 -3.14 0.56 -3.55
CA ILE A 38 -1.78 0.05 -3.33
C ILE A 38 -0.90 0.27 -4.57
N SER A 39 -1.43 0.05 -5.79
CA SER A 39 -0.66 0.26 -7.02
C SER A 39 -0.25 1.72 -7.18
N THR A 40 -1.17 2.66 -6.94
CA THR A 40 -0.87 4.09 -7.00
C THR A 40 0.14 4.50 -5.93
N CYS A 41 -0.01 4.00 -4.70
CA CYS A 41 0.94 4.27 -3.63
C CYS A 41 2.36 3.79 -3.97
N LEU A 42 2.49 2.57 -4.53
CA LEU A 42 3.79 2.03 -4.95
C LEU A 42 4.37 2.81 -6.14
N GLN A 43 3.54 3.20 -7.11
CA GLN A 43 3.96 4.01 -8.26
C GLN A 43 4.51 5.36 -7.78
N HIS A 44 3.77 6.06 -6.90
CA HIS A 44 4.20 7.33 -6.33
C HIS A 44 5.45 7.20 -5.46
N LEU A 45 5.61 6.12 -4.69
CA LEU A 45 6.82 5.91 -3.89
C LEU A 45 8.08 5.77 -4.75
N VAL A 46 7.94 5.21 -5.97
CA VAL A 46 9.04 5.10 -6.94
C VAL A 46 9.35 6.46 -7.58
N GLU A 47 8.32 7.27 -7.85
CA GLU A 47 8.49 8.57 -8.52
C GLU A 47 8.91 9.70 -7.58
N GLN A 48 8.33 9.78 -6.38
CA GLN A 48 8.49 10.89 -5.44
C GLN A 48 8.39 10.41 -3.98
N PRO A 49 9.51 10.04 -3.33
CA PRO A 49 9.49 9.52 -1.95
C PRO A 49 9.13 10.58 -0.90
N ASP A 50 9.32 11.87 -1.18
CA ASP A 50 9.06 12.97 -0.25
C ASP A 50 7.61 13.49 -0.28
N ASN A 51 6.81 13.16 -1.31
CA ASN A 51 5.49 13.74 -1.51
C ASN A 51 4.37 12.84 -0.99
N LEU A 52 4.34 12.65 0.33
CA LEU A 52 3.33 11.82 1.02
C LEU A 52 1.91 12.40 0.95
N GLU A 53 1.77 13.70 0.73
CA GLU A 53 0.46 14.35 0.62
C GLU A 53 -0.36 13.84 -0.57
N SER A 54 0.33 13.42 -1.65
CA SER A 54 -0.30 12.83 -2.83
C SER A 54 -0.80 11.41 -2.62
N LEU A 55 -0.26 10.69 -1.62
CA LEU A 55 -0.66 9.32 -1.26
C LEU A 55 -1.90 9.26 -0.36
N LEU A 56 -2.39 10.42 0.11
CA LEU A 56 -3.51 10.45 1.03
C LEU A 56 -4.79 9.95 0.33
N PRO A 57 -5.61 9.13 1.01
CA PRO A 57 -6.69 8.37 0.38
C PRO A 57 -7.74 9.25 -0.31
N TRP A 58 -7.90 10.51 0.11
CA TRP A 58 -8.80 11.47 -0.53
C TRP A 58 -8.26 12.09 -1.83
N ASN A 59 -6.96 11.98 -2.10
CA ASN A 59 -6.33 12.55 -3.30
C ASN A 59 -6.24 11.53 -4.45
N ILE A 60 -6.41 10.24 -4.14
CA ILE A 60 -6.47 9.18 -5.14
C ILE A 60 -7.88 9.20 -5.72
N LYS A 61 -8.07 9.98 -6.80
CA LYS A 61 -9.29 9.92 -7.59
C LYS A 61 -9.38 8.50 -8.13
N GLN A 62 -10.37 7.74 -7.65
CA GLN A 62 -10.71 6.43 -8.19
C GLN A 62 -10.58 6.48 -9.71
N ALA A 63 -9.64 5.72 -10.28
CA ALA A 63 -9.56 5.49 -11.71
C ALA A 63 -10.74 4.57 -12.10
N GLY A 64 -11.96 5.08 -11.94
CA GLY A 64 -13.17 4.28 -11.84
C GLY A 64 -14.43 5.11 -12.07
N CYS A 65 -14.37 6.08 -12.98
CA CYS A 65 -15.55 6.51 -13.73
C CYS A 65 -15.19 6.48 -15.21
N ARG A 66 -15.31 5.30 -15.81
CA ARG A 66 -15.58 5.14 -17.24
C ARG A 66 -16.45 3.91 -17.46
#